data_AF-A0AB34FXB3-F1
#
_entry.id   AF-A0AB34FXB3-F1
#
_cell.length_a   1.000
_cell.length_b   1.000
_cell.length_c   1.000
_cell.angle_alpha   90.00
_cell.angle_beta   90.00
_cell.angle_gamma   90.00
#
_symmetry.space_group_name_H-M   'P 1'
#
loop_
_entity.id
_entity.type
_entity.pdbx_description
1 polymer ?
#
loop_
_entity_poly.entity_id
_entity_poly.type
_entity_poly.pdbx_seq_one_letter_code
_entity_poly.pdbx_strand_id
1 'polypeptide(L)'
;MATASSNMIDVRKMRYTGPAMAAFKAFSTCSHEHLDGSCERPDDGEKASSAGTITRPWSTTEYDREPAEIPSSGRNLGSYPLTSELSPWVRTAITKYVPDEQTTQLVQPFAARFHDLIEKERQSGSGLHDLDLIELSYQLTLEVGTALLLAADKTDCPVDIQNEYHSSKAANDEHFIAWGKLLTGLDCDPPIIVLFPFYLMMCQAFTLEPNTQQADYVYSALTGVDWAKGKDEFNERLKAFEKLARSSVPELDDVRSGQDRSFWRITQGYVRAMNDCENSRTFKAPRKARIDHDLDHDLLIAVRGLDTIGSAYMCSDGASWFDNSGIDSLIGSGLANDVMDLDIDIKTGETRNLLRLLYPDGMTLKESMQTVSTILSGQLCEFFRGHRRARFDGREDGRVAATSPAYSFCRSRHRRIFATLERYTSRYPDFWQWTWEILRMAKEQVTESGLAEPLVCSLKRAVTRQSLPDAPRSKFYDAFYELIEDGTTQMQVSKPLGVSTDLAPMLREVHTLWHEKLLSATEPGWGNDFDVQSDALLGEAGEILANRDAPKADMYKFAIAWGRMSMTLPFVAYHTVDAIIMAFGVAA
;
A
#
# COMPACT_ATOMS: atom_id res chain seq x y z
N MET A 1 -2.20 29.04 32.55
CA MET A 1 -2.65 28.55 31.23
C MET A 1 -1.62 28.99 30.21
N ALA A 2 -0.73 28.09 29.81
CA ALA A 2 0.24 28.36 28.75
C ALA A 2 -0.40 27.94 27.43
N THR A 3 -0.55 28.89 26.52
CA THR A 3 -0.94 28.64 25.13
C THR A 3 0.12 27.76 24.48
N ALA A 4 -0.25 26.53 24.12
CA ALA A 4 0.57 25.66 23.30
C ALA A 4 0.85 26.38 21.98
N SER A 5 2.09 26.82 21.79
CA SER A 5 2.56 27.27 20.49
C SER A 5 2.43 26.10 19.53
N SER A 6 1.55 26.22 18.53
CA SER A 6 1.47 25.30 17.40
C SER A 6 2.82 25.31 16.70
N ASN A 7 3.68 24.35 17.03
CA ASN A 7 4.88 24.05 16.25
C ASN A 7 4.43 23.37 14.96
N MET A 8 3.75 24.11 14.08
CA MET A 8 3.53 23.68 12.69
C MET A 8 4.90 23.54 12.05
N ILE A 9 5.21 22.34 11.54
CA ILE A 9 6.37 22.14 10.68
C ILE A 9 6.17 23.00 9.43
N ASP A 10 7.18 23.78 9.08
CA ASP A 10 7.19 24.59 7.86
C ASP A 10 7.28 23.68 6.63
N VAL A 11 6.12 23.36 6.03
CA VAL A 11 5.96 22.55 4.81
C VAL A 11 6.72 23.10 3.60
N ARG A 12 7.22 24.34 3.66
CA ARG A 12 8.09 24.92 2.63
C ARG A 12 9.52 24.39 2.69
N LYS A 13 9.90 23.64 3.75
CA LYS A 13 11.27 23.14 3.93
C LYS A 13 11.61 21.86 3.15
N MET A 14 10.64 21.18 2.53
CA MET A 14 10.91 20.16 1.51
C MET A 14 11.36 20.83 0.20
N ARG A 15 12.64 20.69 -0.11
CA ARG A 15 13.27 21.28 -1.30
C ARG A 15 13.14 20.32 -2.48
N TYR A 16 12.18 20.58 -3.37
CA TYR A 16 12.27 20.10 -4.76
C TYR A 16 13.31 20.93 -5.50
N THR A 17 13.92 20.37 -6.54
CA THR A 17 14.73 21.17 -7.47
C THR A 17 13.84 22.27 -8.09
N GLY A 18 14.44 23.37 -8.55
CA GLY A 18 13.71 24.45 -9.23
C GLY A 18 12.81 23.93 -10.37
N PRO A 19 13.32 23.06 -11.26
CA PRO A 19 12.52 22.42 -12.31
C PRO A 19 11.38 21.54 -11.78
N ALA A 20 11.62 20.70 -10.78
CA ALA A 20 10.57 19.85 -10.20
C ALA A 20 9.46 20.67 -9.54
N MET A 21 9.82 21.77 -8.86
CA MET A 21 8.84 22.72 -8.31
C MET A 21 8.05 23.44 -9.41
N ALA A 22 8.69 23.78 -10.54
CA ALA A 22 8.00 24.40 -11.66
C ALA A 22 6.98 23.42 -12.30
N ALA A 23 7.37 22.16 -12.50
CA ALA A 23 6.47 21.10 -12.98
C ALA A 23 5.27 20.93 -12.05
N PHE A 24 5.49 20.89 -10.73
CA PHE A 24 4.42 20.84 -9.73
C PHE A 24 3.44 22.00 -9.79
N LYS A 25 3.91 23.21 -10.12
CA LYS A 25 3.07 24.41 -10.22
C LYS A 25 2.32 24.50 -11.53
N ALA A 26 2.89 23.98 -12.61
CA ALA A 26 2.31 24.01 -13.95
C ALA A 26 1.20 22.97 -14.14
N PHE A 27 1.31 21.82 -13.45
CA PHE A 27 0.27 20.79 -13.50
C PHE A 27 -0.95 21.18 -12.67
N SER A 28 -2.13 21.15 -13.30
CA SER A 28 -3.42 21.32 -12.64
C SER A 28 -4.13 19.98 -12.58
N THR A 29 -4.53 19.54 -11.38
CA THR A 29 -5.34 18.34 -11.15
C THR A 29 -6.78 18.51 -11.64
N CYS A 30 -7.28 19.75 -11.75
CA CYS A 30 -8.67 20.04 -12.08
C CYS A 30 -9.08 19.73 -13.54
N SER A 31 -8.14 19.51 -14.47
CA SER A 31 -8.51 19.35 -15.90
C SER A 31 -9.01 17.96 -16.28
N HIS A 32 -8.97 16.99 -15.36
CA HIS A 32 -9.29 15.58 -15.65
C HIS A 32 -10.23 14.91 -14.63
N GLU A 33 -10.80 15.67 -13.69
CA GLU A 33 -11.86 15.21 -12.77
C GLU A 33 -13.16 14.76 -13.49
N HIS A 34 -13.26 15.00 -14.81
CA HIS A 34 -14.45 14.75 -15.64
C HIS A 34 -14.41 13.50 -16.52
N LEU A 35 -13.46 12.57 -16.33
CA LEU A 35 -13.64 11.24 -16.92
C LEU A 35 -14.66 10.49 -16.05
N ASP A 36 -15.93 10.54 -16.46
CA ASP A 36 -17.08 9.84 -15.89
C ASP A 36 -16.90 8.30 -15.98
N GLY A 37 -15.87 7.76 -15.33
CA GLY A 37 -15.58 6.33 -15.29
C GLY A 37 -15.16 5.68 -16.61
N SER A 38 -15.04 6.44 -17.71
CA SER A 38 -14.55 5.91 -18.99
C SER A 38 -13.07 6.25 -19.18
N CYS A 39 -12.24 5.21 -19.32
CA CYS A 39 -10.83 5.33 -19.71
C CYS A 39 -10.66 5.61 -21.21
N GLU A 40 -11.77 5.68 -21.95
CA GLU A 40 -11.90 6.19 -23.31
C GLU A 40 -12.79 7.43 -23.27
N ARG A 41 -12.58 8.43 -24.14
CA ARG A 41 -13.49 9.59 -24.20
C ARG A 41 -14.91 9.09 -24.47
N PRO A 42 -15.93 9.53 -23.71
CA PRO A 42 -17.28 9.05 -23.90
C PRO A 42 -17.83 9.56 -25.23
N ASP A 43 -18.08 8.67 -26.18
CA ASP A 43 -19.29 8.77 -26.99
C ASP A 43 -20.38 8.11 -26.15
N ASP A 44 -21.34 8.92 -25.74
CA ASP A 44 -22.58 8.59 -25.06
C ASP A 44 -22.51 8.25 -23.55
N GLY A 45 -22.93 9.24 -22.75
CA GLY A 45 -23.22 9.08 -21.34
C GLY A 45 -24.46 8.21 -21.12
N GLU A 46 -24.24 6.92 -20.89
CA GLU A 46 -25.25 6.06 -20.29
C GLU A 46 -25.34 6.35 -18.78
N LYS A 47 -26.47 6.94 -18.38
CA LYS A 47 -26.87 7.02 -16.98
C LYS A 47 -26.89 5.60 -16.42
N ALA A 48 -26.11 5.35 -15.37
CA ALA A 48 -26.15 4.11 -14.61
C ALA A 48 -27.61 3.76 -14.26
N SER A 49 -28.14 2.75 -14.94
CA SER A 49 -29.43 2.16 -14.60
C SER A 49 -29.34 1.58 -13.20
N SER A 50 -30.32 1.88 -12.35
CA SER A 50 -30.50 1.23 -11.05
C SER A 50 -30.55 -0.30 -11.24
N ALA A 51 -29.44 -1.00 -11.01
CA ALA A 51 -29.45 -2.45 -11.01
C ALA A 51 -30.22 -2.95 -9.78
N GLY A 52 -30.90 -4.08 -9.94
CA GLY A 52 -31.76 -4.67 -8.92
C GLY A 52 -31.00 -4.91 -7.62
N THR A 53 -31.60 -4.47 -6.51
CA THR A 53 -31.10 -4.69 -5.16
C THR A 53 -31.20 -6.19 -4.86
N ILE A 54 -30.10 -6.92 -5.02
CA ILE A 54 -29.99 -8.24 -4.38
C ILE A 54 -29.94 -7.96 -2.89
N THR A 55 -30.93 -8.46 -2.15
CA THR A 55 -30.96 -8.34 -0.70
C THR A 55 -29.81 -9.17 -0.13
N ARG A 56 -28.67 -8.51 0.15
CA ARG A 56 -27.54 -9.15 0.81
C ARG A 56 -27.92 -9.46 2.26
N PRO A 57 -27.41 -10.56 2.86
CA PRO A 57 -27.76 -10.94 4.23
C PRO A 57 -27.49 -9.84 5.29
N TRP A 58 -26.50 -8.98 5.04
CA TRP A 58 -26.07 -7.86 5.88
C TRP A 58 -26.55 -6.49 5.36
N SER A 59 -27.48 -6.45 4.40
CA SER A 59 -28.03 -5.18 3.88
C SER A 59 -29.12 -4.57 4.78
N THR A 60 -29.48 -5.26 5.87
CA THR A 60 -30.47 -4.77 6.83
C THR A 60 -29.74 -4.05 7.96
N THR A 61 -29.77 -2.72 7.92
CA THR A 61 -29.26 -1.89 9.00
C THR A 61 -30.33 -1.76 10.09
N GLU A 62 -30.00 -2.06 11.34
CA GLU A 62 -30.95 -1.93 12.46
C GLU A 62 -30.95 -0.51 13.06
N TYR A 63 -29.81 0.18 12.96
CA TYR A 63 -29.61 1.52 13.52
C TYR A 63 -29.10 2.49 12.46
N ASP A 64 -29.88 3.53 12.17
CA ASP A 64 -29.42 4.65 11.36
C ASP A 64 -28.98 5.81 12.27
N ARG A 65 -27.86 6.44 11.94
CA ARG A 65 -27.32 7.56 12.70
C ARG A 65 -27.05 8.73 11.77
N GLU A 66 -27.78 9.82 12.02
CA GLU A 66 -27.59 11.07 11.29
C GLU A 66 -26.13 11.55 11.36
N PRO A 67 -25.62 12.17 10.28
CA PRO A 67 -24.29 12.76 10.29
C PRO A 67 -24.10 13.75 11.44
N ALA A 68 -22.92 13.72 12.05
CA ALA A 68 -22.55 14.67 13.09
C ALA A 68 -22.37 16.08 12.51
N GLU A 69 -22.68 17.11 13.32
CA GLU A 69 -22.28 18.48 12.98
C GLU A 69 -20.76 18.55 12.84
N ILE A 70 -20.30 19.21 11.77
CA ILE A 70 -18.87 19.39 11.50
C ILE A 70 -18.24 20.11 12.70
N PRO A 71 -17.24 19.51 13.37
CA PRO A 71 -16.54 20.19 14.46
C PRO A 71 -15.95 21.50 13.94
N SER A 72 -15.96 22.56 14.75
CA SER A 72 -15.46 23.88 14.36
C SER A 72 -13.96 23.90 13.97
N SER A 73 -13.22 22.83 14.23
CA SER A 73 -11.83 22.60 13.82
C SER A 73 -11.64 21.44 12.82
N GLY A 74 -12.71 20.81 12.32
CA GLY A 74 -12.68 19.52 11.62
C GLY A 74 -12.73 19.60 10.08
N ARG A 75 -12.42 18.46 9.44
CA ARG A 75 -12.57 18.26 7.98
C ARG A 75 -14.03 18.07 7.61
N ASN A 76 -14.36 18.41 6.37
CA ASN A 76 -15.66 18.12 5.79
C ASN A 76 -15.48 17.53 4.39
N LEU A 77 -15.52 16.20 4.29
CA LEU A 77 -15.31 15.47 3.04
C LEU A 77 -16.59 15.26 2.22
N GLY A 78 -17.76 15.46 2.83
CA GLY A 78 -19.06 15.18 2.20
C GLY A 78 -20.19 15.28 3.22
N SER A 79 -21.25 14.49 3.03
CA SER A 79 -22.35 14.38 4.00
C SER A 79 -21.85 13.94 5.37
N TYR A 80 -20.82 13.08 5.40
CA TYR A 80 -20.10 12.68 6.59
C TYR A 80 -18.73 13.40 6.66
N PRO A 81 -18.39 14.07 7.78
CA PRO A 81 -17.17 14.88 7.88
C PRO A 81 -15.86 14.17 7.55
N LEU A 82 -15.76 12.86 7.83
CA LEU A 82 -14.54 12.05 7.65
C LEU A 82 -14.69 10.96 6.57
N THR A 83 -15.71 11.04 5.71
CA THR A 83 -15.89 10.05 4.62
C THR A 83 -16.35 10.73 3.35
N SER A 84 -15.56 10.61 2.28
CA SER A 84 -15.95 11.14 0.96
C SER A 84 -16.95 10.23 0.27
N GLU A 85 -17.62 10.75 -0.76
CA GLU A 85 -18.48 9.94 -1.60
C GLU A 85 -17.71 8.86 -2.37
N LEU A 86 -18.37 7.73 -2.64
CA LEU A 86 -17.85 6.66 -3.46
C LEU A 86 -17.79 7.07 -4.93
N SER A 87 -16.62 6.87 -5.54
CA SER A 87 -16.33 7.05 -6.96
C SER A 87 -17.43 6.44 -7.85
N PRO A 88 -17.87 7.15 -8.91
CA PRO A 88 -18.91 6.65 -9.82
C PRO A 88 -18.58 5.32 -10.50
N TRP A 89 -17.32 5.11 -10.90
CA TRP A 89 -16.90 3.89 -11.59
C TRP A 89 -16.85 2.71 -10.62
N VAL A 90 -16.38 2.94 -9.39
CA VAL A 90 -16.39 1.92 -8.32
C VAL A 90 -17.82 1.53 -7.98
N ARG A 91 -18.72 2.53 -7.82
CA ARG A 91 -20.15 2.28 -7.60
C ARG A 91 -20.75 1.43 -8.72
N THR A 92 -20.39 1.71 -9.97
CA THR A 92 -20.85 0.95 -11.14
C THR A 92 -20.35 -0.49 -11.11
N ALA A 93 -19.06 -0.71 -10.83
CA ALA A 93 -18.46 -2.05 -10.73
C ALA A 93 -19.13 -2.88 -9.62
N ILE A 94 -19.31 -2.28 -8.45
CA ILE A 94 -19.96 -2.89 -7.27
C ILE A 94 -21.42 -3.25 -7.55
N THR A 95 -22.15 -2.36 -8.23
CA THR A 95 -23.59 -2.54 -8.51
C THR A 95 -23.84 -3.65 -9.54
N LYS A 96 -22.86 -3.92 -10.41
CA LYS A 96 -22.93 -4.99 -11.41
C LYS A 96 -22.51 -6.36 -10.85
N TYR A 97 -21.82 -6.38 -9.72
CA TYR A 97 -21.31 -7.62 -9.12
C TYR A 97 -22.40 -8.40 -8.39
N VAL A 98 -22.49 -9.69 -8.71
CA VAL A 98 -23.35 -10.66 -8.03
C VAL A 98 -22.49 -11.87 -7.65
N PRO A 99 -22.31 -12.17 -6.36
CA PRO A 99 -21.56 -13.36 -5.94
C PRO A 99 -22.33 -14.62 -6.35
N ASP A 100 -21.58 -15.68 -6.68
CA ASP A 100 -22.17 -16.99 -6.91
C ASP A 100 -22.57 -17.68 -5.58
N GLU A 101 -23.35 -18.76 -5.68
CA GLU A 101 -23.87 -19.48 -4.52
C GLU A 101 -22.75 -20.01 -3.61
N GLN A 102 -21.64 -20.48 -4.20
CA GLN A 102 -20.51 -21.02 -3.43
C GLN A 102 -19.80 -19.92 -2.64
N THR A 103 -19.62 -18.76 -3.25
CA THR A 103 -19.04 -17.56 -2.62
C THR A 103 -19.94 -17.11 -1.47
N THR A 104 -21.24 -16.98 -1.70
CA THR A 104 -22.20 -16.58 -0.66
C THR A 104 -22.19 -17.55 0.52
N GLN A 105 -22.23 -18.86 0.27
CA GLN A 105 -22.24 -19.86 1.34
C GLN A 105 -20.95 -19.84 2.18
N LEU A 106 -19.80 -19.64 1.53
CA LEU A 106 -18.50 -19.61 2.22
C LEU A 106 -18.33 -18.32 3.06
N VAL A 107 -18.70 -17.16 2.51
CA VAL A 107 -18.47 -15.87 3.15
C VAL A 107 -19.46 -15.56 4.27
N GLN A 108 -20.68 -16.09 4.19
CA GLN A 108 -21.80 -15.76 5.08
C GLN A 108 -21.46 -15.70 6.58
N PRO A 109 -20.81 -16.70 7.21
CA PRO A 109 -20.52 -16.64 8.64
C PRO A 109 -19.53 -15.53 9.02
N PHE A 110 -18.60 -15.17 8.13
CA PHE A 110 -17.60 -14.13 8.37
C PHE A 110 -18.21 -12.74 8.17
N ALA A 111 -18.97 -12.57 7.08
CA ALA A 111 -19.72 -11.36 6.78
C ALA A 111 -20.73 -11.00 7.87
N ALA A 112 -21.44 -12.00 8.42
CA ALA A 112 -22.37 -11.80 9.53
C ALA A 112 -21.67 -11.32 10.81
N ARG A 113 -20.52 -11.92 11.17
CA ARG A 113 -19.74 -11.47 12.33
C ARG A 113 -19.20 -10.05 12.16
N PHE A 114 -18.81 -9.69 10.95
CA PHE A 114 -18.35 -8.35 10.64
C PHE A 114 -19.51 -7.35 10.72
N HIS A 115 -20.67 -7.68 10.16
CA HIS A 115 -21.89 -6.87 10.27
C HIS A 115 -22.29 -6.61 11.74
N ASP A 116 -22.31 -7.66 12.57
CA ASP A 116 -22.58 -7.54 14.03
C ASP A 116 -21.60 -6.60 14.75
N LEU A 117 -20.37 -6.50 14.26
CA LEU A 117 -19.38 -5.55 14.77
C LEU A 117 -19.74 -4.14 14.32
N ILE A 118 -20.09 -3.92 13.06
CA ILE A 118 -20.50 -2.60 12.56
C ILE A 118 -21.77 -2.11 13.27
N GLU A 119 -22.76 -2.97 13.49
CA GLU A 119 -23.99 -2.59 14.22
C GLU A 119 -23.69 -2.05 15.63
N LYS A 120 -22.71 -2.64 16.33
CA LYS A 120 -22.24 -2.11 17.61
C LYS A 120 -21.57 -0.74 17.45
N GLU A 121 -20.75 -0.58 16.41
CA GLU A 121 -20.12 0.70 16.10
C GLU A 121 -21.16 1.77 15.73
N ARG A 122 -22.24 1.44 15.01
CA ARG A 122 -23.35 2.36 14.73
C ARG A 122 -24.01 2.88 16.01
N GLN A 123 -24.26 1.97 16.97
CA GLN A 123 -24.86 2.33 18.26
C GLN A 123 -23.98 3.32 19.05
N SER A 124 -22.66 3.13 19.05
CA SER A 124 -21.73 3.92 19.86
C SER A 124 -20.96 5.02 19.12
N GLY A 125 -21.06 5.07 17.78
CA GLY A 125 -20.22 5.90 16.91
C GLY A 125 -20.44 7.40 17.09
N SER A 126 -19.59 8.22 16.48
CA SER A 126 -19.72 9.68 16.61
C SER A 126 -20.69 10.29 15.60
N GLY A 127 -20.93 9.62 14.46
CA GLY A 127 -21.58 10.19 13.27
C GLY A 127 -20.62 10.92 12.32
N LEU A 128 -19.30 10.84 12.54
CA LEU A 128 -18.30 11.47 11.67
C LEU A 128 -17.99 10.65 10.40
N HIS A 129 -18.21 9.34 10.44
CA HIS A 129 -17.98 8.41 9.33
C HIS A 129 -19.29 7.91 8.72
N ASP A 130 -19.27 7.69 7.41
CA ASP A 130 -20.31 6.93 6.71
C ASP A 130 -20.07 5.43 6.95
N LEU A 131 -20.62 4.90 8.05
CA LEU A 131 -20.43 3.50 8.42
C LEU A 131 -21.09 2.53 7.43
N ASP A 132 -22.12 2.96 6.72
CA ASP A 132 -22.79 2.16 5.69
C ASP A 132 -21.92 2.01 4.45
N LEU A 133 -21.31 3.10 4.00
CA LEU A 133 -20.37 3.05 2.89
C LEU A 133 -19.11 2.25 3.25
N ILE A 134 -18.59 2.41 4.47
CA ILE A 134 -17.43 1.65 4.95
C ILE A 134 -17.76 0.16 5.04
N GLU A 135 -18.90 -0.21 5.63
CA GLU A 135 -19.34 -1.60 5.68
C GLU A 135 -19.52 -2.17 4.28
N LEU A 136 -20.23 -1.46 3.40
CA LEU A 136 -20.44 -1.87 2.01
C LEU A 136 -19.10 -2.19 1.35
N SER A 137 -18.13 -1.29 1.48
CA SER A 137 -16.79 -1.44 0.89
C SER A 137 -16.09 -2.70 1.40
N TYR A 138 -16.04 -2.92 2.72
CA TYR A 138 -15.35 -4.08 3.29
C TYR A 138 -16.09 -5.40 3.06
N GLN A 139 -17.42 -5.42 3.13
CA GLN A 139 -18.21 -6.61 2.83
C GLN A 139 -18.01 -7.05 1.38
N LEU A 140 -17.96 -6.10 0.43
CA LEU A 140 -17.66 -6.38 -0.97
C LEU A 140 -16.25 -6.92 -1.17
N THR A 141 -15.25 -6.32 -0.52
CA THR A 141 -13.89 -6.84 -0.59
C THR A 141 -13.81 -8.25 0.00
N LEU A 142 -14.53 -8.54 1.08
CA LEU A 142 -14.61 -9.88 1.68
C LEU A 142 -15.29 -10.88 0.73
N GLU A 143 -16.41 -10.52 0.10
CA GLU A 143 -17.09 -11.35 -0.91
C GLU A 143 -16.18 -11.64 -2.11
N VAL A 144 -15.55 -10.61 -2.68
CA VAL A 144 -14.70 -10.77 -3.87
C VAL A 144 -13.42 -11.52 -3.52
N GLY A 145 -12.80 -11.25 -2.37
CA GLY A 145 -11.68 -12.03 -1.85
C GLY A 145 -12.04 -13.52 -1.71
N THR A 146 -13.25 -13.81 -1.23
CA THR A 146 -13.77 -15.19 -1.15
C THR A 146 -13.93 -15.82 -2.54
N ALA A 147 -14.48 -15.08 -3.52
CA ALA A 147 -14.60 -15.56 -4.89
C ALA A 147 -13.23 -15.86 -5.52
N LEU A 148 -12.22 -15.02 -5.24
CA LEU A 148 -10.84 -15.22 -5.69
C LEU A 148 -10.18 -16.44 -5.03
N LEU A 149 -10.40 -16.66 -3.74
CA LEU A 149 -9.96 -17.88 -3.05
C LEU A 149 -10.57 -19.12 -3.68
N LEU A 150 -11.88 -19.12 -3.95
CA LEU A 150 -12.57 -20.24 -4.62
C LEU A 150 -12.11 -20.44 -6.07
N ALA A 151 -11.79 -19.36 -6.78
CA ALA A 151 -11.24 -19.42 -8.13
C ALA A 151 -9.84 -20.06 -8.13
N ALA A 152 -8.96 -19.64 -7.22
CA ALA A 152 -7.64 -20.23 -7.03
C ALA A 152 -7.70 -21.71 -6.63
N ASP A 153 -8.67 -22.09 -5.79
CA ASP A 153 -8.86 -23.47 -5.29
C ASP A 153 -9.19 -24.49 -6.40
N LYS A 154 -9.69 -24.01 -7.55
CA LYS A 154 -9.97 -24.85 -8.73
C LYS A 154 -8.70 -25.30 -9.47
N THR A 155 -7.51 -24.86 -9.06
CA THR A 155 -6.27 -25.22 -9.74
C THR A 155 -5.95 -26.73 -9.70
N ASP A 156 -5.52 -27.25 -10.85
CA ASP A 156 -4.98 -28.61 -11.00
C ASP A 156 -3.47 -28.69 -10.73
N CYS A 157 -2.79 -27.53 -10.62
CA CYS A 157 -1.35 -27.44 -10.40
C CYS A 157 -1.05 -26.55 -9.18
N PRO A 158 -1.33 -27.04 -7.96
CA PRO A 158 -1.10 -26.28 -6.75
C PRO A 158 0.40 -26.07 -6.46
N VAL A 159 0.71 -24.99 -5.77
CA VAL A 159 1.98 -24.84 -5.06
C VAL A 159 1.98 -25.66 -3.78
N ASP A 160 3.15 -26.17 -3.41
CA ASP A 160 3.40 -26.59 -2.04
C ASP A 160 3.64 -25.33 -1.22
N ILE A 161 2.65 -24.91 -0.43
CA ILE A 161 2.68 -23.66 0.33
C ILE A 161 3.91 -23.61 1.21
N GLN A 162 4.78 -22.63 0.97
CA GLN A 162 5.96 -22.39 1.78
C GLN A 162 5.58 -21.52 2.98
N ASN A 163 5.20 -22.18 4.08
CA ASN A 163 4.79 -21.52 5.32
C ASN A 163 5.82 -20.51 5.86
N GLU A 164 7.10 -20.66 5.53
CA GLU A 164 8.21 -19.83 6.01
C GLU A 164 8.11 -18.35 5.60
N TYR A 165 7.34 -18.03 4.55
CA TYR A 165 7.21 -16.67 4.03
C TYR A 165 6.02 -15.89 4.61
N HIS A 166 5.09 -16.59 5.28
CA HIS A 166 3.87 -16.02 5.88
C HIS A 166 3.76 -16.26 7.37
N SER A 167 4.37 -17.34 7.87
CA SER A 167 4.46 -17.56 9.30
C SER A 167 5.65 -16.78 9.84
N SER A 168 5.38 -16.02 10.89
CA SER A 168 6.34 -15.49 11.85
C SER A 168 7.36 -16.52 12.38
N LYS A 169 7.25 -17.81 11.99
CA LYS A 169 8.31 -18.83 12.16
C LYS A 169 9.66 -18.41 11.60
N ALA A 170 9.71 -17.53 10.60
CA ALA A 170 10.94 -16.89 10.17
C ALA A 170 11.26 -15.67 11.06
N ALA A 171 11.56 -15.91 12.33
CA ALA A 171 12.22 -14.93 13.19
C ALA A 171 13.43 -14.35 12.43
N ASN A 172 13.39 -13.07 12.03
CA ASN A 172 14.49 -12.29 11.45
C ASN A 172 14.18 -10.78 11.41
N ASP A 173 13.21 -10.33 12.22
CA ASP A 173 12.67 -8.97 12.23
C ASP A 173 13.27 -8.12 13.35
N GLU A 174 14.45 -8.50 13.87
CA GLU A 174 15.07 -7.86 15.04
C GLU A 174 15.37 -6.38 14.81
N HIS A 175 15.58 -5.98 13.55
CA HIS A 175 15.78 -4.58 13.19
C HIS A 175 14.58 -3.69 13.55
N PHE A 176 13.37 -4.27 13.69
CA PHE A 176 12.19 -3.53 14.13
C PHE A 176 12.14 -3.26 15.64
N ILE A 177 12.97 -3.89 16.48
CA ILE A 177 12.90 -3.74 17.95
C ILE A 177 13.05 -2.27 18.35
N ALA A 178 14.08 -1.58 17.83
CA ALA A 178 14.31 -0.18 18.13
C ALA A 178 13.16 0.72 17.62
N TRP A 179 12.61 0.39 16.45
CA TRP A 179 11.47 1.11 15.87
C TRP A 179 10.18 0.92 16.69
N GLY A 180 9.90 -0.29 17.16
CA GLY A 180 8.74 -0.57 18.01
C GLY A 180 8.75 0.28 19.26
N LYS A 181 9.89 0.32 19.95
CA LYS A 181 10.09 1.18 21.12
C LYS A 181 10.03 2.66 20.79
N LEU A 182 10.63 3.11 19.69
CA LEU A 182 10.62 4.51 19.27
C LEU A 182 9.20 5.01 18.96
N LEU A 183 8.39 4.20 18.25
CA LEU A 183 7.07 4.61 17.76
C LEU A 183 5.98 4.40 18.81
N THR A 184 5.96 3.23 19.46
CA THR A 184 4.88 2.84 20.37
C THR A 184 5.24 3.03 21.84
N GLY A 185 6.54 3.11 22.18
CA GLY A 185 7.06 3.02 23.55
C GLY A 185 6.85 1.69 24.24
N LEU A 186 6.45 0.65 23.49
CA LEU A 186 6.27 -0.71 23.97
C LEU A 186 7.32 -1.63 23.34
N ASP A 187 7.55 -2.76 24.01
CA ASP A 187 8.26 -3.88 23.42
C ASP A 187 7.28 -4.67 22.54
N CYS A 188 7.30 -4.39 21.23
CA CYS A 188 6.44 -5.07 20.25
C CYS A 188 6.95 -6.50 20.02
N ASP A 189 6.17 -7.49 20.46
CA ASP A 189 6.54 -8.90 20.38
C ASP A 189 5.44 -9.77 19.76
N PRO A 190 5.66 -10.44 18.62
CA PRO A 190 6.88 -10.41 17.80
C PRO A 190 7.17 -9.03 17.14
N PRO A 191 8.44 -8.72 16.82
CA PRO A 191 8.83 -7.44 16.21
C PRO A 191 8.14 -7.10 14.88
N ILE A 192 7.72 -8.10 14.11
CA ILE A 192 7.01 -7.89 12.82
C ILE A 192 5.75 -7.03 12.94
N ILE A 193 5.12 -6.95 14.12
CA ILE A 193 3.95 -6.11 14.36
C ILE A 193 4.25 -4.61 14.11
N VAL A 194 5.52 -4.20 14.27
CA VAL A 194 5.99 -2.82 14.08
C VAL A 194 5.85 -2.35 12.63
N LEU A 195 5.66 -3.26 11.68
CA LEU A 195 5.42 -2.96 10.27
C LEU A 195 4.26 -1.96 10.07
N PHE A 196 3.17 -2.09 10.82
CA PHE A 196 2.02 -1.17 10.74
C PHE A 196 2.32 0.21 11.35
N PRO A 197 2.89 0.33 12.56
CA PRO A 197 3.42 1.60 13.07
C PRO A 197 4.43 2.27 12.15
N PHE A 198 5.33 1.49 11.53
CA PHE A 198 6.32 2.00 10.59
C PHE A 198 5.64 2.55 9.33
N TYR A 199 4.65 1.82 8.79
CA TYR A 199 3.83 2.29 7.68
C TYR A 199 3.10 3.60 8.00
N LEU A 200 2.46 3.66 9.18
CA LEU A 200 1.80 4.86 9.69
C LEU A 200 2.78 6.04 9.78
N MET A 201 3.97 5.80 10.32
CA MET A 201 5.04 6.80 10.43
C MET A 201 5.47 7.32 9.06
N MET A 202 5.60 6.44 8.06
CA MET A 202 5.94 6.83 6.69
C MET A 202 4.85 7.74 6.10
N CYS A 203 3.58 7.36 6.24
CA CYS A 203 2.45 8.19 5.79
C CYS A 203 2.44 9.57 6.48
N GLN A 204 2.71 9.61 7.78
CA GLN A 204 2.78 10.83 8.59
C GLN A 204 4.01 11.69 8.29
N ALA A 205 5.13 11.09 7.89
CA ALA A 205 6.33 11.82 7.46
C ALA A 205 6.00 12.78 6.30
N PHE A 206 5.07 12.38 5.42
CA PHE A 206 4.58 13.19 4.33
C PHE A 206 3.41 14.12 4.72
N THR A 207 2.81 13.97 5.91
CA THR A 207 1.77 14.88 6.45
C THR A 207 2.37 16.10 7.15
N LEU A 208 3.63 16.02 7.60
CA LEU A 208 4.31 17.07 8.36
C LEU A 208 3.54 17.44 9.64
N GLU A 209 2.73 16.49 10.15
CA GLU A 209 2.06 16.58 11.43
C GLU A 209 3.02 16.08 12.52
N PRO A 210 3.53 16.97 13.41
CA PRO A 210 4.44 16.55 14.49
C PRO A 210 3.71 15.90 15.67
N ASN A 211 2.38 15.89 15.64
CA ASN A 211 1.51 15.63 16.78
C ASN A 211 0.78 14.30 16.67
N THR A 212 1.45 13.28 16.16
CA THR A 212 0.95 11.92 16.28
C THR A 212 1.03 11.56 17.76
N GLN A 213 -0.09 11.12 18.32
CA GLN A 213 -0.06 10.61 19.67
C GLN A 213 0.63 9.25 19.59
N GLN A 214 1.50 8.95 20.55
CA GLN A 214 2.09 7.63 20.66
C GLN A 214 1.02 6.52 20.64
N ALA A 215 -0.18 6.85 21.12
CA ALA A 215 -1.36 6.02 21.04
C ALA A 215 -1.69 5.58 19.60
N ASP A 216 -1.59 6.44 18.58
CA ASP A 216 -1.85 6.13 17.16
C ASP A 216 -0.94 5.02 16.63
N TYR A 217 0.32 5.01 17.08
CA TYR A 217 1.24 3.91 16.81
C TYR A 217 0.86 2.63 17.57
N VAL A 218 0.32 2.72 18.79
CA VAL A 218 -0.21 1.55 19.49
C VAL A 218 -1.47 0.99 18.79
N TYR A 219 -2.36 1.86 18.27
CA TYR A 219 -3.54 1.44 17.50
C TYR A 219 -3.15 0.70 16.22
N SER A 220 -2.21 1.24 15.45
CA SER A 220 -1.71 0.57 14.24
C SER A 220 -1.04 -0.77 14.55
N ALA A 221 -0.30 -0.87 15.66
CA ALA A 221 0.29 -2.14 16.09
C ALA A 221 -0.77 -3.22 16.38
N LEU A 222 -1.94 -2.85 16.91
CA LEU A 222 -3.03 -3.82 17.14
C LEU A 222 -3.60 -4.39 15.84
N THR A 223 -3.60 -3.65 14.73
CA THR A 223 -3.96 -4.20 13.41
C THR A 223 -2.98 -5.31 12.99
N GLY A 224 -1.70 -5.14 13.29
CA GLY A 224 -0.68 -6.17 13.04
C GLY A 224 -0.86 -7.45 13.85
N VAL A 225 -1.52 -7.39 15.00
CA VAL A 225 -1.85 -8.57 15.81
C VAL A 225 -2.84 -9.48 15.06
N ASP A 226 -3.93 -8.92 14.54
CA ASP A 226 -4.95 -9.71 13.85
C ASP A 226 -4.48 -10.19 12.47
N TRP A 227 -3.59 -9.42 11.82
CA TRP A 227 -2.90 -9.83 10.59
C TRP A 227 -1.92 -11.00 10.82
N ALA A 228 -1.11 -10.96 11.89
CA ALA A 228 -0.11 -11.99 12.17
C ALA A 228 -0.66 -13.26 12.86
N LYS A 229 -1.94 -13.27 13.27
CA LYS A 229 -2.58 -14.43 13.91
C LYS A 229 -2.67 -15.60 12.93
N GLY A 230 -2.16 -16.77 13.35
CA GLY A 230 -2.11 -17.99 12.54
C GLY A 230 -2.36 -19.26 13.36
N LYS A 231 -1.93 -20.44 12.88
CA LYS A 231 -2.11 -21.74 13.58
C LYS A 231 -0.89 -22.15 14.42
N ASP A 232 0.00 -21.24 14.78
CA ASP A 232 1.33 -21.56 15.33
C ASP A 232 1.60 -21.02 16.75
N GLU A 233 2.83 -21.26 17.23
CA GLU A 233 3.33 -20.96 18.58
C GLU A 233 3.43 -19.45 18.88
N PHE A 234 3.33 -18.58 17.88
CA PHE A 234 3.40 -17.12 18.05
C PHE A 234 2.12 -16.51 18.61
N ASN A 235 1.02 -17.24 18.55
CA ASN A 235 -0.27 -16.77 19.08
C ASN A 235 -0.21 -16.37 20.56
N GLU A 236 0.61 -17.04 21.38
CA GLU A 236 0.75 -16.66 22.78
C GLU A 236 1.52 -15.35 22.96
N ARG A 237 2.55 -15.09 22.13
CA ARG A 237 3.27 -13.80 22.09
C ARG A 237 2.34 -12.68 21.62
N LEU A 238 1.60 -12.91 20.53
CA LEU A 238 0.61 -11.98 20.00
C LEU A 238 -0.48 -11.63 21.03
N LYS A 239 -1.01 -12.62 21.76
CA LYS A 239 -1.97 -12.39 22.86
C LYS A 239 -1.35 -11.58 24.00
N ALA A 240 -0.11 -11.87 24.36
CA ALA A 240 0.60 -11.13 25.41
C ALA A 240 0.81 -9.67 25.02
N PHE A 241 1.23 -9.41 23.77
CA PHE A 241 1.34 -8.06 23.24
C PHE A 241 -0.01 -7.35 23.14
N GLU A 242 -1.07 -8.01 22.66
CA GLU A 242 -2.41 -7.42 22.61
C GLU A 242 -2.85 -6.92 23.99
N LYS A 243 -2.63 -7.74 25.03
CA LYS A 243 -2.92 -7.35 26.41
C LYS A 243 -2.08 -6.16 26.88
N LEU A 244 -0.78 -6.15 26.55
CA LEU A 244 0.12 -5.04 26.86
C LEU A 244 -0.34 -3.75 26.19
N ALA A 245 -0.57 -3.77 24.88
CA ALA A 245 -1.02 -2.64 24.08
C ALA A 245 -2.33 -2.06 24.63
N ARG A 246 -3.35 -2.89 24.88
CA ARG A 246 -4.62 -2.47 25.49
C ARG A 246 -4.45 -1.85 26.87
N SER A 247 -3.53 -2.37 27.68
CA SER A 247 -3.25 -1.81 29.02
C SER A 247 -2.52 -0.46 28.97
N SER A 248 -1.72 -0.23 27.92
CA SER A 248 -0.94 0.99 27.75
C SER A 248 -1.78 2.19 27.29
N VAL A 249 -2.95 1.91 26.69
CA VAL A 249 -3.91 2.93 26.25
C VAL A 249 -5.31 2.53 26.75
N PRO A 250 -5.67 2.75 28.03
CA PRO A 250 -6.95 2.30 28.59
C PRO A 250 -8.20 2.88 27.93
N GLU A 251 -8.05 4.00 27.22
CA GLU A 251 -9.11 4.68 26.46
C GLU A 251 -9.28 4.12 25.04
N LEU A 252 -8.66 2.98 24.72
CA LEU A 252 -8.68 2.36 23.38
C LEU A 252 -10.09 2.20 22.79
N ASP A 253 -11.02 1.80 23.64
CA ASP A 253 -12.39 1.45 23.27
C ASP A 253 -13.38 2.57 23.64
N ASP A 254 -12.90 3.75 24.01
CA ASP A 254 -13.77 4.89 24.35
C ASP A 254 -14.26 5.64 23.09
N VAL A 255 -15.25 6.52 23.28
CA VAL A 255 -15.84 7.36 22.23
C VAL A 255 -15.15 8.73 22.13
N ARG A 256 -14.33 9.13 23.12
CA ARG A 256 -13.89 10.53 23.33
C ARG A 256 -12.41 10.78 23.06
N SER A 257 -11.56 9.76 23.02
CA SER A 257 -10.13 9.88 22.81
C SER A 257 -9.85 10.09 21.32
N GLY A 258 -9.80 11.35 20.88
CA GLY A 258 -9.40 11.74 19.51
C GLY A 258 -10.51 11.92 18.46
N GLN A 259 -11.79 11.81 18.87
CA GLN A 259 -13.06 12.13 18.19
C GLN A 259 -13.78 11.07 17.32
N ASP A 260 -13.14 10.11 16.64
CA ASP A 260 -13.82 8.85 16.25
C ASP A 260 -12.83 7.73 15.91
N ARG A 261 -12.78 6.69 16.74
CA ARG A 261 -11.91 5.51 16.53
C ARG A 261 -12.65 4.30 15.94
N SER A 262 -13.91 4.46 15.53
CA SER A 262 -14.70 3.39 14.91
C SER A 262 -13.96 2.82 13.69
N PHE A 263 -13.32 3.68 12.89
CA PHE A 263 -12.53 3.28 11.72
C PHE A 263 -11.47 2.19 12.03
N TRP A 264 -10.77 2.32 13.16
CA TRP A 264 -9.75 1.36 13.58
C TRP A 264 -10.32 0.00 13.95
N ARG A 265 -11.40 0.00 14.74
CA ARG A 265 -12.08 -1.23 15.17
C ARG A 265 -12.74 -1.93 13.99
N ILE A 266 -13.29 -1.16 13.05
CA ILE A 266 -13.86 -1.68 11.80
C ILE A 266 -12.77 -2.31 10.94
N THR A 267 -11.64 -1.64 10.75
CA THR A 267 -10.49 -2.19 10.02
C THR A 267 -10.01 -3.50 10.64
N GLN A 268 -9.84 -3.55 11.95
CA GLN A 268 -9.46 -4.78 12.66
C GLN A 268 -10.52 -5.88 12.48
N GLY A 269 -11.80 -5.52 12.56
CA GLY A 269 -12.93 -6.42 12.29
C GLY A 269 -12.88 -7.03 10.90
N TYR A 270 -12.60 -6.22 9.88
CA TYR A 270 -12.46 -6.67 8.49
C TYR A 270 -11.27 -7.61 8.31
N VAL A 271 -10.07 -7.22 8.78
CA VAL A 271 -8.86 -8.06 8.70
C VAL A 271 -9.09 -9.41 9.37
N ARG A 272 -9.76 -9.42 10.52
CA ARG A 272 -10.14 -10.66 11.22
C ARG A 272 -11.11 -11.50 10.38
N ALA A 273 -12.17 -10.90 9.83
CA ALA A 273 -13.13 -11.62 9.00
C ALA A 273 -12.47 -12.25 7.77
N MET A 274 -11.56 -11.53 7.12
CA MET A 274 -10.81 -12.05 5.97
C MET A 274 -9.86 -13.19 6.38
N ASN A 275 -9.07 -12.99 7.43
CA ASN A 275 -8.13 -14.01 7.92
C ASN A 275 -8.88 -15.30 8.34
N ASP A 276 -10.02 -15.16 9.03
CA ASP A 276 -10.87 -16.29 9.42
C ASP A 276 -11.43 -17.04 8.20
N CYS A 277 -11.79 -16.32 7.14
CA CYS A 277 -12.28 -16.91 5.89
C CYS A 277 -11.16 -17.68 5.16
N GLU A 278 -9.98 -17.08 5.01
CA GLU A 278 -8.77 -17.70 4.42
C GLU A 278 -8.36 -18.97 5.17
N ASN A 279 -8.58 -19.02 6.48
CA ASN A 279 -8.20 -20.16 7.33
C ASN A 279 -9.33 -21.14 7.63
N SER A 280 -10.53 -20.90 7.10
CA SER A 280 -11.74 -21.71 7.36
C SER A 280 -11.61 -23.16 6.90
N ARG A 281 -10.84 -23.39 5.84
CA ARG A 281 -10.49 -24.70 5.30
C ARG A 281 -9.15 -24.62 4.56
N THR A 282 -8.64 -25.76 4.09
CA THR A 282 -7.47 -25.77 3.20
C THR A 282 -7.91 -25.37 1.79
N PHE A 283 -7.26 -24.37 1.23
CA PHE A 283 -7.41 -23.97 -0.17
C PHE A 283 -6.15 -24.33 -0.95
N LYS A 284 -6.31 -24.66 -2.23
CA LYS A 284 -5.20 -24.73 -3.19
C LYS A 284 -4.91 -23.34 -3.73
N ALA A 285 -3.63 -23.08 -4.01
CA ALA A 285 -3.21 -21.89 -4.74
C ALA A 285 -2.42 -22.26 -5.99
N PRO A 286 -2.67 -21.62 -7.14
CA PRO A 286 -2.03 -21.97 -8.39
C PRO A 286 -0.54 -21.61 -8.37
N ARG A 287 0.28 -22.47 -8.99
CA ARG A 287 1.71 -22.22 -9.25
C ARG A 287 1.96 -21.18 -10.34
N LYS A 288 0.95 -20.92 -11.15
CA LYS A 288 0.97 -19.92 -12.21
C LYS A 288 0.77 -18.52 -11.65
N ALA A 289 1.25 -17.52 -12.39
CA ALA A 289 1.05 -16.13 -12.02
C ALA A 289 -0.44 -15.79 -12.14
N ARG A 290 -1.04 -16.07 -13.30
CA ARG A 290 -2.48 -15.89 -13.52
C ARG A 290 -3.34 -16.77 -12.62
N ILE A 291 -4.36 -16.15 -12.01
CA ILE A 291 -5.51 -16.85 -11.41
C ILE A 291 -6.69 -16.73 -12.38
N ASP A 292 -7.25 -17.86 -12.80
CA ASP A 292 -8.41 -17.89 -13.67
C ASP A 292 -9.68 -17.60 -12.86
N HIS A 293 -10.33 -16.48 -13.16
CA HIS A 293 -11.58 -16.02 -12.54
C HIS A 293 -12.46 -15.34 -13.61
N ASP A 294 -13.75 -15.23 -13.32
CA ASP A 294 -14.73 -14.59 -14.21
C ASP A 294 -15.14 -13.18 -13.74
N LEU A 295 -14.37 -12.60 -12.81
CA LEU A 295 -14.61 -11.27 -12.24
C LEU A 295 -14.16 -10.14 -13.18
N ASP A 296 -14.92 -9.06 -13.18
CA ASP A 296 -14.65 -7.84 -13.97
C ASP A 296 -13.39 -7.10 -13.49
N HIS A 297 -12.62 -6.54 -14.42
CA HIS A 297 -11.36 -5.85 -14.10
C HIS A 297 -11.56 -4.60 -13.24
N ASP A 298 -12.64 -3.82 -13.45
CA ASP A 298 -12.91 -2.65 -12.62
C ASP A 298 -13.25 -3.09 -11.19
N LEU A 299 -13.99 -4.19 -11.03
CA LEU A 299 -14.25 -4.76 -9.72
C LEU A 299 -12.94 -5.14 -9.00
N LEU A 300 -12.03 -5.85 -9.68
CA LEU A 300 -10.75 -6.30 -9.11
C LEU A 300 -9.85 -5.13 -8.70
N ILE A 301 -9.74 -4.11 -9.56
CA ILE A 301 -8.97 -2.90 -9.26
C ILE A 301 -9.59 -2.16 -8.07
N ALA A 302 -10.92 -2.01 -8.04
CA ALA A 302 -11.62 -1.37 -6.94
C ALA A 302 -11.38 -2.08 -5.61
N VAL A 303 -11.65 -3.40 -5.54
CA VAL A 303 -11.50 -4.15 -4.28
C VAL A 303 -10.05 -4.19 -3.81
N ARG A 304 -9.06 -4.19 -4.72
CA ARG A 304 -7.65 -4.12 -4.32
C ARG A 304 -7.35 -2.82 -3.59
N GLY A 305 -7.87 -1.70 -4.09
CA GLY A 305 -7.79 -0.41 -3.37
C GLY A 305 -8.50 -0.50 -2.02
N LEU A 306 -9.73 -1.00 -2.00
CA LEU A 306 -10.55 -1.08 -0.79
C LEU A 306 -9.94 -2.00 0.29
N ASP A 307 -9.22 -3.05 -0.09
CA ASP A 307 -8.56 -3.98 0.83
C ASP A 307 -7.50 -3.30 1.74
N THR A 308 -6.97 -2.15 1.29
CA THR A 308 -5.90 -1.43 2.01
C THR A 308 -6.38 -0.19 2.78
N ILE A 309 -7.68 0.16 2.71
CA ILE A 309 -8.29 1.35 3.35
C ILE A 309 -7.80 1.50 4.78
N GLY A 310 -7.97 0.43 5.55
CA GLY A 310 -7.75 0.43 6.98
C GLY A 310 -6.31 0.69 7.41
N SER A 311 -5.35 0.33 6.56
CA SER A 311 -3.92 0.61 6.80
C SER A 311 -3.50 1.97 6.27
N ALA A 312 -4.11 2.42 5.18
CA ALA A 312 -3.82 3.68 4.50
C ALA A 312 -4.24 4.92 5.31
N TYR A 313 -5.44 4.91 5.89
CA TYR A 313 -6.10 6.10 6.44
C TYR A 313 -6.02 6.27 7.96
N MET A 314 -5.23 5.41 8.60
CA MET A 314 -4.78 5.50 9.99
C MET A 314 -4.15 6.85 10.39
N CYS A 315 -3.76 7.66 9.41
CA CYS A 315 -2.72 8.67 9.56
C CYS A 315 -3.20 10.02 10.06
N SER A 316 -4.52 10.28 10.02
CA SER A 316 -5.05 11.60 10.35
C SER A 316 -6.57 11.59 10.58
N ASP A 317 -6.97 11.45 11.86
CA ASP A 317 -8.35 11.38 12.34
C ASP A 317 -9.22 10.24 11.74
N GLY A 318 -8.65 9.31 10.97
CA GLY A 318 -9.36 8.17 10.36
C GLY A 318 -10.06 8.48 9.02
N ALA A 319 -9.81 9.64 8.40
CA ALA A 319 -10.50 10.10 7.19
C ALA A 319 -10.42 9.11 6.02
N SER A 320 -11.57 8.67 5.49
CA SER A 320 -11.67 7.69 4.40
C SER A 320 -12.04 8.35 3.07
N TRP A 321 -11.17 8.21 2.06
CA TRP A 321 -11.35 8.84 0.74
C TRP A 321 -11.73 7.77 -0.30
N PHE A 322 -13.02 7.74 -0.64
CA PHE A 322 -13.61 6.83 -1.63
C PHE A 322 -13.86 7.46 -3.00
N ASP A 323 -13.54 8.74 -3.18
CA ASP A 323 -13.64 9.41 -4.47
C ASP A 323 -12.55 8.94 -5.46
N ASN A 324 -12.57 9.41 -6.71
CA ASN A 324 -11.62 8.96 -7.73
C ASN A 324 -10.15 9.07 -7.30
N SER A 325 -9.77 10.19 -6.68
CA SER A 325 -8.40 10.41 -6.22
C SER A 325 -8.03 9.55 -5.02
N GLY A 326 -8.99 9.35 -4.10
CA GLY A 326 -8.81 8.49 -2.95
C GLY A 326 -8.60 7.03 -3.35
N ILE A 327 -9.45 6.51 -4.25
CA ILE A 327 -9.35 5.15 -4.77
C ILE A 327 -8.05 4.93 -5.53
N ASP A 328 -7.63 5.85 -6.41
CA ASP A 328 -6.33 5.75 -7.09
C ASP A 328 -5.15 5.77 -6.08
N SER A 329 -5.25 6.55 -5.00
CA SER A 329 -4.23 6.56 -3.94
C SER A 329 -4.13 5.21 -3.22
N LEU A 330 -5.27 4.57 -2.94
CA LEU A 330 -5.34 3.24 -2.35
C LEU A 330 -4.79 2.16 -3.29
N ILE A 331 -5.19 2.19 -4.56
CA ILE A 331 -4.66 1.28 -5.58
C ILE A 331 -3.15 1.43 -5.68
N GLY A 332 -2.63 2.67 -5.73
CA GLY A 332 -1.20 2.93 -5.82
C GLY A 332 -0.42 2.37 -4.63
N SER A 333 -1.03 2.37 -3.45
CA SER A 333 -0.47 1.73 -2.26
C SER A 333 -0.42 0.21 -2.37
N GLY A 334 -1.54 -0.45 -2.70
CA GLY A 334 -1.56 -1.90 -2.85
C GLY A 334 -0.64 -2.41 -3.97
N LEU A 335 -0.62 -1.71 -5.10
CA LEU A 335 0.08 -2.10 -6.32
C LEU A 335 1.60 -2.19 -6.15
N ALA A 336 2.22 -1.32 -5.35
CA ALA A 336 3.67 -1.39 -5.14
C ALA A 336 4.09 -2.67 -4.39
N ASN A 337 3.25 -3.15 -3.47
CA ASN A 337 3.44 -4.44 -2.82
C ASN A 337 3.22 -5.58 -3.81
N ASP A 338 2.18 -5.49 -4.65
CA ASP A 338 1.88 -6.55 -5.62
C ASP A 338 3.02 -6.77 -6.64
N VAL A 339 3.70 -5.70 -7.03
CA VAL A 339 4.91 -5.74 -7.89
C VAL A 339 6.10 -6.36 -7.16
N MET A 340 6.34 -6.00 -5.91
CA MET A 340 7.50 -6.50 -5.17
C MET A 340 7.33 -7.94 -4.67
N ASP A 341 6.10 -8.35 -4.38
CA ASP A 341 5.82 -9.62 -3.73
C ASP A 341 5.41 -10.72 -4.73
N LEU A 342 5.25 -10.47 -6.04
CA LEU A 342 4.66 -11.44 -6.98
C LEU A 342 5.28 -12.85 -6.90
N ASP A 343 6.61 -12.98 -6.86
CA ASP A 343 7.30 -14.28 -6.72
C ASP A 343 6.91 -14.99 -5.41
N ILE A 344 6.88 -14.23 -4.31
CA ILE A 344 6.57 -14.73 -2.97
C ILE A 344 5.08 -15.03 -2.84
N ASP A 345 4.20 -14.17 -3.33
CA ASP A 345 2.75 -14.33 -3.33
C ASP A 345 2.34 -15.59 -4.09
N ILE A 346 3.00 -15.90 -5.20
CA ILE A 346 2.77 -17.17 -5.91
C ILE A 346 3.23 -18.36 -5.04
N LYS A 347 4.41 -18.30 -4.42
CA LYS A 347 4.96 -19.40 -3.59
C LYS A 347 4.22 -19.64 -2.29
N THR A 348 3.59 -18.61 -1.79
CA THR A 348 2.83 -18.64 -0.54
C THR A 348 1.34 -18.85 -0.75
N GLY A 349 0.88 -18.65 -1.98
CA GLY A 349 -0.50 -18.86 -2.34
C GLY A 349 -1.41 -17.67 -2.10
N GLU A 350 -0.87 -16.45 -2.00
CA GLU A 350 -1.65 -15.22 -1.90
C GLU A 350 -2.49 -14.99 -3.16
N THR A 351 -3.80 -14.88 -2.98
CA THR A 351 -4.75 -14.83 -4.09
C THR A 351 -5.18 -13.42 -4.49
N ARG A 352 -4.83 -12.41 -3.68
CA ARG A 352 -5.29 -11.02 -3.82
C ARG A 352 -4.29 -10.08 -4.51
N ASN A 353 -3.18 -10.60 -5.05
CA ASN A 353 -2.19 -9.81 -5.78
C ASN A 353 -2.73 -9.37 -7.16
N LEU A 354 -2.80 -8.06 -7.43
CA LEU A 354 -3.46 -7.53 -8.62
C LEU A 354 -2.81 -7.97 -9.94
N LEU A 355 -1.50 -8.22 -9.96
CA LEU A 355 -0.82 -8.66 -11.19
C LEU A 355 -1.32 -10.05 -11.62
N ARG A 356 -1.56 -10.94 -10.65
CA ARG A 356 -2.15 -12.28 -10.84
C ARG A 356 -3.58 -12.22 -11.38
N LEU A 357 -4.29 -11.14 -11.06
CA LEU A 357 -5.72 -10.95 -11.31
C LEU A 357 -6.01 -10.16 -12.59
N LEU A 358 -5.06 -9.38 -13.11
CA LEU A 358 -5.30 -8.58 -14.32
C LEU A 358 -4.55 -9.06 -15.55
N TYR A 359 -3.34 -9.61 -15.38
CA TYR A 359 -2.46 -9.87 -16.51
C TYR A 359 -2.41 -11.36 -16.85
N PRO A 360 -2.56 -11.74 -18.13
CA PRO A 360 -2.59 -13.13 -18.55
C PRO A 360 -1.19 -13.76 -18.54
N ASP A 361 -1.15 -15.08 -18.37
CA ASP A 361 0.08 -15.86 -18.61
C ASP A 361 0.36 -16.02 -20.11
N GLY A 362 1.60 -16.39 -20.44
CA GLY A 362 1.96 -16.82 -21.80
C GLY A 362 2.20 -15.67 -22.78
N MET A 363 2.29 -14.45 -22.27
CA MET A 363 2.77 -13.29 -23.02
C MET A 363 4.22 -13.52 -23.45
N THR A 364 4.62 -12.96 -24.59
CA THR A 364 6.05 -12.88 -24.90
C THR A 364 6.75 -11.98 -23.89
N LEU A 365 8.07 -12.14 -23.72
CA LEU A 365 8.84 -11.26 -22.86
C LEU A 365 8.69 -9.78 -23.26
N LYS A 366 8.63 -9.49 -24.57
CA LYS A 366 8.41 -8.13 -25.08
C LYS A 366 7.07 -7.55 -24.63
N GLU A 367 5.99 -8.32 -24.75
CA GLU A 367 4.66 -7.90 -24.31
C GLU A 367 4.61 -7.72 -22.79
N SER A 368 5.30 -8.61 -22.05
CA SER A 368 5.39 -8.54 -20.59
C SER A 368 6.16 -7.28 -20.15
N MET A 369 7.30 -6.98 -20.77
CA MET A 369 8.07 -5.76 -20.53
C MET A 369 7.25 -4.49 -20.83
N GLN A 370 6.47 -4.48 -21.92
CA GLN A 370 5.57 -3.37 -22.22
C GLN A 370 4.51 -3.21 -21.14
N THR A 371 3.88 -4.31 -20.72
CA THR A 371 2.85 -4.33 -19.67
C THR A 371 3.39 -3.75 -18.36
N VAL A 372 4.51 -4.26 -17.84
CA VAL A 372 5.09 -3.77 -16.58
C VAL A 372 5.66 -2.34 -16.70
N SER A 373 6.13 -1.93 -17.88
CA SER A 373 6.56 -0.54 -18.08
C SER A 373 5.40 0.44 -18.03
N THR A 374 4.22 0.04 -18.51
CA THR A 374 2.98 0.82 -18.39
C THR A 374 2.54 0.91 -16.92
N ILE A 375 2.58 -0.21 -16.18
CA ILE A 375 2.31 -0.22 -14.73
C ILE A 375 3.24 0.74 -13.98
N LEU A 376 4.55 0.64 -14.20
CA LEU A 376 5.55 1.51 -13.59
C LEU A 376 5.28 2.98 -13.91
N SER A 377 4.99 3.31 -15.17
CA SER A 377 4.66 4.69 -15.56
C SER A 377 3.41 5.21 -14.86
N GLY A 378 2.38 4.38 -14.72
CA GLY A 378 1.15 4.71 -13.99
C GLY A 378 1.39 4.99 -12.52
N GLN A 379 2.18 4.14 -11.85
CA GLN A 379 2.59 4.33 -10.46
C GLN A 379 3.37 5.63 -10.26
N LEU A 380 4.35 5.92 -11.13
CA LEU A 380 5.10 7.17 -11.08
C LEU A 380 4.16 8.36 -11.31
N CYS A 381 3.26 8.32 -12.29
CA CYS A 381 2.31 9.41 -12.49
C CYS A 381 1.41 9.61 -11.24
N GLU A 382 0.99 8.53 -10.58
CA GLU A 382 0.20 8.60 -9.35
C GLU A 382 0.98 9.18 -8.17
N PHE A 383 2.26 8.81 -7.99
CA PHE A 383 3.08 9.43 -6.94
C PHE A 383 3.21 10.95 -7.13
N PHE A 384 3.27 11.42 -8.38
CA PHE A 384 3.34 12.85 -8.66
C PHE A 384 2.02 13.53 -8.28
N ARG A 385 0.89 12.98 -8.75
CA ARG A 385 -0.44 13.49 -8.42
C ARG A 385 -0.67 13.46 -6.91
N GLY A 386 -0.27 12.40 -6.24
CA GLY A 386 -0.35 12.25 -4.80
C GLY A 386 0.43 13.33 -4.06
N HIS A 387 1.69 13.59 -4.44
CA HIS A 387 2.46 14.70 -3.88
C HIS A 387 1.83 16.07 -4.16
N ARG A 388 1.21 16.27 -5.32
CA ARG A 388 0.50 17.51 -5.68
C ARG A 388 -0.72 17.71 -4.77
N ARG A 389 -1.58 16.68 -4.65
CA ARG A 389 -2.76 16.66 -3.77
C ARG A 389 -2.38 16.95 -2.32
N ALA A 390 -1.35 16.27 -1.82
CA ALA A 390 -0.82 16.43 -0.48
C ALA A 390 -0.30 17.84 -0.16
N ARG A 391 0.33 18.50 -1.14
CA ARG A 391 1.08 19.75 -0.93
C ARG A 391 0.27 21.00 -1.23
N PHE A 392 -0.60 20.96 -2.24
CA PHE A 392 -1.28 22.15 -2.73
C PHE A 392 -2.79 22.10 -2.53
N ASP A 393 -3.36 20.89 -2.46
CA ASP A 393 -4.81 20.71 -2.43
C ASP A 393 -5.30 20.32 -1.02
N GLY A 394 -4.38 20.17 -0.06
CA GLY A 394 -4.70 19.81 1.33
C GLY A 394 -5.24 18.39 1.49
N ARG A 395 -5.01 17.53 0.48
CA ARG A 395 -5.56 16.19 0.35
C ARG A 395 -4.56 15.12 0.76
N GLU A 396 -4.84 14.44 1.86
CA GLU A 396 -3.85 13.58 2.53
C GLU A 396 -3.75 12.17 1.95
N ASP A 397 -4.80 11.73 1.26
CA ASP A 397 -4.84 10.49 0.47
C ASP A 397 -3.67 10.38 -0.50
N GLY A 398 -3.26 11.49 -1.12
CA GLY A 398 -2.11 11.52 -2.03
C GLY A 398 -0.77 11.06 -1.45
N ARG A 399 -0.66 10.89 -0.14
CA ARG A 399 0.57 10.44 0.55
C ARG A 399 0.63 8.92 0.65
N VAL A 400 -0.52 8.24 0.62
CA VAL A 400 -0.66 6.79 0.82
C VAL A 400 0.00 6.00 -0.31
N ALA A 401 -0.12 6.46 -1.55
CA ALA A 401 0.53 5.78 -2.67
C ALA A 401 2.06 5.72 -2.53
N ALA A 402 2.68 6.81 -2.04
CA ALA A 402 4.14 6.95 -1.98
C ALA A 402 4.83 6.18 -0.85
N THR A 403 4.08 5.55 0.07
CA THR A 403 4.64 4.92 1.28
C THR A 403 4.86 3.42 1.14
N SER A 404 4.21 2.81 0.15
CA SER A 404 4.20 1.35 -0.02
C SER A 404 5.54 0.72 -0.44
N PRO A 405 6.36 1.32 -1.34
CA PRO A 405 7.68 0.77 -1.61
C PRO A 405 8.56 0.62 -0.35
N ALA A 406 8.57 1.64 0.53
CA ALA A 406 9.31 1.58 1.79
C ALA A 406 8.80 0.53 2.77
N TYR A 407 7.50 0.27 2.75
CA TYR A 407 6.87 -0.81 3.52
C TYR A 407 7.37 -2.19 3.08
N SER A 408 7.65 -2.38 1.79
CA SER A 408 8.21 -3.64 1.33
C SER A 408 9.71 -3.76 1.63
N PHE A 409 10.51 -2.71 1.40
CA PHE A 409 11.96 -2.78 1.70
C PHE A 409 12.30 -2.84 3.18
N CYS A 410 11.40 -2.46 4.10
CA CYS A 410 11.66 -2.61 5.53
C CYS A 410 11.53 -4.05 6.05
N ARG A 411 11.19 -5.02 5.21
CA ARG A 411 11.04 -6.44 5.55
C ARG A 411 11.88 -7.32 4.63
N SER A 412 13.08 -6.86 4.28
CA SER A 412 13.87 -7.45 3.19
C SER A 412 14.23 -8.92 3.44
N ARG A 413 14.64 -9.28 4.66
CA ARG A 413 14.90 -10.68 5.04
C ARG A 413 13.64 -11.53 5.10
N HIS A 414 12.56 -10.97 5.65
CA HIS A 414 11.29 -11.68 5.78
C HIS A 414 10.72 -12.05 4.41
N ARG A 415 10.76 -11.13 3.45
CA ARG A 415 10.29 -11.36 2.07
C ARG A 415 11.38 -11.84 1.11
N ARG A 416 12.62 -12.01 1.56
CA ARG A 416 13.77 -12.47 0.75
C ARG A 416 13.93 -11.62 -0.52
N ILE A 417 13.93 -10.30 -0.36
CA ILE A 417 13.83 -9.34 -1.46
C ILE A 417 15.04 -9.47 -2.39
N PHE A 418 16.24 -9.37 -1.87
CA PHE A 418 17.46 -9.44 -2.67
C PHE A 418 17.80 -10.88 -3.04
N ALA A 419 17.48 -11.87 -2.20
CA ALA A 419 17.60 -13.28 -2.57
C ALA A 419 16.68 -13.68 -3.74
N THR A 420 15.53 -13.05 -3.88
CA THR A 420 14.68 -13.22 -5.06
C THR A 420 15.35 -12.61 -6.30
N LEU A 421 15.86 -11.37 -6.21
CA LEU A 421 16.60 -10.75 -7.31
C LEU A 421 17.79 -11.59 -7.76
N GLU A 422 18.57 -12.14 -6.82
CA GLU A 422 19.68 -13.07 -7.12
C GLU A 422 19.24 -14.26 -7.96
N ARG A 423 18.09 -14.88 -7.62
CA ARG A 423 17.58 -16.03 -8.36
C ARG A 423 17.33 -15.68 -9.83
N TYR A 424 16.74 -14.52 -10.08
CA TYR A 424 16.42 -14.08 -11.44
C TYR A 424 17.66 -13.60 -12.20
N THR A 425 18.55 -12.82 -11.58
CA THR A 425 19.77 -12.33 -12.25
C THR A 425 20.72 -13.48 -12.61
N SER A 426 20.81 -14.51 -11.75
CA SER A 426 21.64 -15.69 -12.01
C SER A 426 21.10 -16.56 -13.15
N ARG A 427 19.77 -16.60 -13.33
CA ARG A 427 19.10 -17.42 -14.34
C ARG A 427 19.01 -16.73 -15.70
N TYR A 428 18.92 -15.39 -15.71
CA TYR A 428 18.68 -14.61 -16.92
C TYR A 428 19.82 -13.59 -17.14
N PRO A 429 20.82 -13.90 -18.01
CA PRO A 429 21.96 -13.02 -18.25
C PRO A 429 21.60 -11.61 -18.72
N ASP A 430 20.49 -11.48 -19.44
CA ASP A 430 20.00 -10.21 -19.97
C ASP A 430 19.12 -9.43 -18.97
N PHE A 431 18.97 -9.91 -17.72
CA PHE A 431 18.08 -9.33 -16.70
C PHE A 431 18.26 -7.82 -16.58
N TRP A 432 19.50 -7.35 -16.38
CA TRP A 432 19.77 -5.92 -16.23
C TRP A 432 19.51 -5.13 -17.50
N GLN A 433 19.76 -5.71 -18.68
CA GLN A 433 19.41 -5.07 -19.96
C GLN A 433 17.89 -4.84 -20.05
N TRP A 434 17.09 -5.83 -19.65
CA TRP A 434 15.63 -5.70 -19.61
C TRP A 434 15.16 -4.69 -18.57
N THR A 435 15.79 -4.63 -17.39
CA THR A 435 15.52 -3.62 -16.36
C THR A 435 15.69 -2.20 -16.91
N TRP A 436 16.80 -1.92 -17.59
CA TRP A 436 17.04 -0.61 -18.19
C TRP A 436 16.06 -0.29 -19.32
N GLU A 437 15.66 -1.29 -20.10
CA GLU A 437 14.68 -1.11 -21.18
C GLU A 437 13.27 -0.84 -20.64
N ILE A 438 12.84 -1.55 -19.59
CA ILE A 438 11.57 -1.27 -18.87
C ILE A 438 11.58 0.15 -18.33
N LEU A 439 12.67 0.58 -17.67
CA LEU A 439 12.80 1.94 -17.17
C LEU A 439 12.71 2.97 -18.30
N ARG A 440 13.39 2.73 -19.43
CA ARG A 440 13.33 3.61 -20.60
C ARG A 440 11.90 3.76 -21.14
N MET A 441 11.18 2.65 -21.31
CA MET A 441 9.79 2.64 -21.78
C MET A 441 8.82 3.30 -20.79
N ALA A 442 9.05 3.14 -19.49
CA ALA A 442 8.26 3.82 -18.47
C ALA A 442 8.51 5.34 -18.50
N LYS A 443 9.78 5.78 -18.55
CA LYS A 443 10.17 7.20 -18.68
C LYS A 443 9.55 7.88 -19.89
N GLU A 444 9.39 7.14 -20.99
CA GLU A 444 8.73 7.61 -22.21
C GLU A 444 7.24 7.93 -22.05
N GLN A 445 6.57 7.27 -21.10
CA GLN A 445 5.15 7.44 -20.82
C GLN A 445 4.86 8.48 -19.72
N VAL A 446 5.88 8.93 -18.97
CA VAL A 446 5.74 9.99 -17.96
C VAL A 446 5.72 11.38 -18.63
N THR A 447 4.65 11.62 -19.37
CA THR A 447 4.35 12.84 -20.13
C THR A 447 3.19 13.62 -19.50
N GLU A 448 2.83 14.78 -20.03
CA GLU A 448 1.60 15.48 -19.60
C GLU A 448 0.36 14.59 -19.76
N SER A 449 0.28 13.78 -20.82
CA SER A 449 -0.80 12.79 -20.99
C SER A 449 -0.76 11.68 -19.95
N GLY A 450 0.43 11.17 -19.59
CA GLY A 450 0.56 10.17 -18.53
C GLY A 450 0.21 10.74 -17.15
N LEU A 451 0.60 11.98 -16.87
CA LEU A 451 0.23 12.66 -15.62
C LEU A 451 -1.27 12.92 -15.53
N ALA A 452 -1.94 13.15 -16.66
CA ALA A 452 -3.38 13.31 -16.77
C ALA A 452 -4.17 11.99 -16.66
N GLU A 453 -3.54 10.84 -16.94
CA GLU A 453 -4.18 9.53 -16.91
C GLU A 453 -4.34 9.01 -15.47
N PRO A 454 -5.57 8.73 -14.99
CA PRO A 454 -5.81 8.08 -13.69
C PRO A 454 -5.11 6.72 -13.57
N LEU A 455 -4.74 6.31 -12.35
CA LEU A 455 -4.01 5.05 -12.13
C LEU A 455 -4.83 3.85 -12.63
N VAL A 456 -6.12 3.79 -12.31
CA VAL A 456 -7.05 2.76 -12.83
C VAL A 456 -6.99 2.63 -14.36
N CYS A 457 -6.89 3.74 -15.08
CA CYS A 457 -6.83 3.71 -16.55
C CYS A 457 -5.49 3.20 -17.06
N SER A 458 -4.38 3.57 -16.42
CA SER A 458 -3.07 3.02 -16.77
C SER A 458 -3.01 1.50 -16.55
N LEU A 459 -3.65 0.98 -15.50
CA LEU A 459 -3.73 -0.46 -15.23
C LEU A 459 -4.53 -1.22 -16.29
N LYS A 460 -5.67 -0.66 -16.72
CA LYS A 460 -6.47 -1.19 -17.84
C LYS A 460 -5.72 -1.10 -19.16
N ARG A 461 -5.02 0.00 -19.40
CA ARG A 461 -4.18 0.20 -20.59
C ARG A 461 -3.00 -0.76 -20.63
N ALA A 462 -2.43 -1.14 -19.48
CA ALA A 462 -1.38 -2.15 -19.43
C ALA A 462 -1.84 -3.51 -19.99
N VAL A 463 -3.14 -3.86 -19.83
CA VAL A 463 -3.71 -5.09 -20.43
C VAL A 463 -3.67 -5.04 -21.96
N THR A 464 -4.00 -3.89 -22.55
CA THR A 464 -4.06 -3.69 -24.00
C THR A 464 -2.75 -3.24 -24.62
N ARG A 465 -1.80 -2.76 -23.80
CA ARG A 465 -0.50 -2.18 -24.18
C ARG A 465 -0.63 -1.01 -25.17
N GLN A 466 -1.77 -0.29 -25.12
CA GLN A 466 -1.98 0.88 -25.98
C GLN A 466 -1.07 2.05 -25.58
N SER A 467 -0.66 2.83 -26.58
CA SER A 467 0.15 4.03 -26.38
C SER A 467 -0.69 5.20 -25.87
N LEU A 468 -0.08 6.04 -25.04
CA LEU A 468 -0.63 7.36 -24.73
C LEU A 468 -0.53 8.30 -25.95
N PRO A 469 -1.38 9.34 -26.03
CA PRO A 469 -1.17 10.43 -26.95
C PRO A 469 0.20 11.09 -26.78
N ASP A 470 0.76 11.61 -27.87
CA ASP A 470 2.02 12.34 -27.85
C ASP A 470 1.89 13.60 -26.97
N ALA A 471 2.78 13.72 -25.98
CA ALA A 471 2.83 14.86 -25.09
C ALA A 471 4.25 15.12 -24.57
N PRO A 472 4.56 16.35 -24.11
CA PRO A 472 5.86 16.66 -23.52
C PRO A 472 6.17 15.79 -22.30
N ARG A 473 7.43 15.39 -22.14
CA ARG A 473 7.91 14.66 -20.95
C ARG A 473 7.93 15.56 -19.72
N SER A 474 7.54 15.00 -18.58
CA SER A 474 7.67 15.68 -17.30
C SER A 474 9.11 15.65 -16.81
N LYS A 475 9.62 16.80 -16.36
CA LYS A 475 10.93 16.93 -15.70
C LYS A 475 10.90 16.67 -14.20
N PHE A 476 9.72 16.35 -13.65
CA PHE A 476 9.57 16.17 -12.22
C PHE A 476 10.46 15.06 -11.67
N TYR A 477 10.55 13.96 -12.42
CA TYR A 477 11.27 12.76 -12.02
C TYR A 477 12.75 12.75 -12.41
N ASP A 478 13.29 13.80 -13.04
CA ASP A 478 14.68 13.82 -13.50
C ASP A 478 15.66 13.52 -12.35
N ALA A 479 15.51 14.19 -11.20
CA ALA A 479 16.36 13.96 -10.04
C ALA A 479 16.16 12.57 -9.38
N PHE A 480 15.01 11.93 -9.65
CA PHE A 480 14.73 10.57 -9.21
C PHE A 480 15.34 9.55 -10.18
N TYR A 481 15.27 9.78 -11.48
CA TYR A 481 15.96 8.96 -12.49
C TYR A 481 17.48 9.04 -12.32
N GLU A 482 18.03 10.22 -12.02
CA GLU A 482 19.44 10.38 -11.66
C GLU A 482 19.83 9.52 -10.45
N LEU A 483 18.93 9.35 -9.47
CA LEU A 483 19.16 8.50 -8.30
C LEU A 483 19.14 7.01 -8.64
N ILE A 484 18.31 6.59 -9.61
CA ILE A 484 18.26 5.21 -10.13
C ILE A 484 19.46 4.90 -11.02
N GLU A 485 19.97 5.87 -11.78
CA GLU A 485 21.05 5.66 -12.76
C GLU A 485 22.45 5.76 -12.13
N ASP A 486 22.64 6.64 -11.13
CA ASP A 486 23.92 6.84 -10.43
C ASP A 486 23.70 7.23 -8.95
N GLY A 487 23.09 8.38 -8.71
CA GLY A 487 22.78 8.85 -7.35
C GLY A 487 23.97 9.38 -6.54
N THR A 488 25.22 9.13 -6.95
CA THR A 488 26.44 9.47 -6.21
C THR A 488 26.50 10.94 -5.77
N THR A 489 26.13 11.87 -6.65
CA THR A 489 26.13 13.31 -6.35
C THR A 489 25.21 13.66 -5.18
N GLN A 490 24.06 12.99 -5.04
CA GLN A 490 23.12 13.21 -3.94
C GLN A 490 23.62 12.64 -2.61
N MET A 491 24.57 11.70 -2.64
CA MET A 491 25.12 11.02 -1.47
C MET A 491 26.40 11.68 -0.92
N GLN A 492 27.18 12.35 -1.77
CA GLN A 492 28.44 12.99 -1.38
C GLN A 492 28.28 14.27 -0.53
N VAL A 493 27.08 14.85 -0.49
CA VAL A 493 26.82 16.03 0.37
C VAL A 493 26.80 15.64 1.85
N SER A 494 27.05 16.60 2.75
CA SER A 494 27.15 16.34 4.20
C SER A 494 25.84 15.83 4.83
N LYS A 495 24.69 16.23 4.27
CA LYS A 495 23.34 15.84 4.68
C LYS A 495 22.57 15.27 3.47
N PRO A 496 22.89 14.03 3.04
CA PRO A 496 22.28 13.42 1.87
C PRO A 496 20.77 13.31 2.04
N LEU A 497 20.00 13.64 1.00
CA LEU A 497 18.53 13.70 1.03
C LEU A 497 17.91 14.47 2.23
N GLY A 498 18.68 15.32 2.92
CA GLY A 498 18.23 16.10 4.07
C GLY A 498 18.31 15.41 5.43
N VAL A 499 18.88 14.19 5.53
CA VAL A 499 19.05 13.51 6.83
C VAL A 499 20.14 14.16 7.70
N SER A 500 20.11 13.90 9.00
CA SER A 500 21.13 14.40 9.93
C SER A 500 22.50 13.74 9.67
N THR A 501 23.58 14.39 10.10
CA THR A 501 24.96 13.95 9.79
C THR A 501 25.32 12.60 10.36
N ASP A 502 24.68 12.21 11.45
CA ASP A 502 24.82 10.90 12.10
C ASP A 502 23.95 9.81 11.46
N LEU A 503 22.89 10.14 10.72
CA LEU A 503 22.13 9.19 9.89
C LEU A 503 22.65 9.10 8.45
N ALA A 504 23.46 10.08 8.04
CA ALA A 504 24.06 10.12 6.70
C ALA A 504 24.89 8.88 6.34
N PRO A 505 25.68 8.27 7.24
CA PRO A 505 26.42 7.04 6.93
C PRO A 505 25.50 5.90 6.49
N MET A 506 24.39 5.67 7.20
CA MET A 506 23.43 4.60 6.89
C MET A 506 22.80 4.81 5.52
N LEU A 507 22.39 6.04 5.21
CA LEU A 507 21.81 6.34 3.90
C LEU A 507 22.81 6.12 2.74
N ARG A 508 24.10 6.42 2.96
CA ARG A 508 25.15 6.16 1.98
C ARG A 508 25.39 4.67 1.81
N GLU A 509 25.45 3.90 2.90
CA GLU A 509 25.66 2.45 2.81
C GLU A 509 24.47 1.76 2.13
N VAL A 510 23.23 2.21 2.41
CA VAL A 510 22.03 1.75 1.69
C VAL A 510 22.13 2.05 0.20
N HIS A 511 22.56 3.26 -0.19
CA HIS A 511 22.76 3.60 -1.61
C HIS A 511 23.85 2.74 -2.26
N THR A 512 25.01 2.58 -1.61
CA THR A 512 26.08 1.69 -2.08
C THR A 512 25.58 0.24 -2.22
N LEU A 513 24.81 -0.26 -1.26
CA LEU A 513 24.26 -1.62 -1.29
C LEU A 513 23.27 -1.79 -2.45
N TRP A 514 22.26 -0.92 -2.53
CA TRP A 514 21.14 -1.03 -3.46
C TRP A 514 21.48 -0.60 -4.90
N HIS A 515 22.62 0.06 -5.11
CA HIS A 515 23.02 0.56 -6.42
C HIS A 515 24.37 0.01 -6.89
N GLU A 516 25.45 0.34 -6.18
CA GLU A 516 26.82 0.02 -6.60
C GLU A 516 27.12 -1.49 -6.50
N LYS A 517 26.84 -2.07 -5.34
CA LYS A 517 27.09 -3.49 -5.07
C LYS A 517 26.07 -4.37 -5.80
N LEU A 518 24.82 -3.94 -5.94
CA LEU A 518 23.76 -4.72 -6.60
C LEU A 518 24.12 -5.08 -8.05
N LEU A 519 24.67 -4.13 -8.82
CA LEU A 519 25.03 -4.35 -10.22
C LEU A 519 26.32 -5.17 -10.40
N SER A 520 27.15 -5.27 -9.36
CA SER A 520 28.44 -5.97 -9.40
C SER A 520 28.45 -7.31 -8.64
N ALA A 521 27.36 -7.62 -7.93
CA ALA A 521 27.22 -8.85 -7.18
C ALA A 521 27.19 -10.09 -8.10
N THR A 522 28.12 -11.01 -7.87
CA THR A 522 28.29 -12.23 -8.67
C THR A 522 28.50 -13.49 -7.83
N GLU A 523 28.89 -13.34 -6.56
CA GLU A 523 29.13 -14.45 -5.65
C GLU A 523 27.81 -15.07 -5.17
N PRO A 524 27.60 -16.39 -5.31
CA PRO A 524 26.37 -17.03 -4.85
C PRO A 524 26.08 -16.80 -3.37
N GLY A 525 24.82 -16.52 -3.05
CA GLY A 525 24.35 -16.16 -1.71
C GLY A 525 24.30 -14.65 -1.45
N TRP A 526 24.73 -13.80 -2.40
CA TRP A 526 24.77 -12.35 -2.20
C TRP A 526 23.40 -11.75 -1.86
N GLY A 527 22.31 -12.32 -2.36
CA GLY A 527 20.98 -11.81 -2.12
C GLY A 527 20.56 -11.95 -0.66
N ASN A 528 20.85 -13.09 -0.03
CA ASN A 528 20.62 -13.27 1.41
C ASN A 528 21.47 -12.29 2.24
N ASP A 529 22.72 -12.08 1.86
CA ASP A 529 23.61 -11.15 2.55
C ASP A 529 23.14 -9.70 2.42
N PHE A 530 22.55 -9.34 1.27
CA PHE A 530 21.95 -8.03 1.04
C PHE A 530 20.69 -7.83 1.86
N ASP A 531 19.83 -8.83 1.93
CA ASP A 531 18.65 -8.80 2.81
C ASP A 531 19.09 -8.53 4.26
N VAL A 532 20.08 -9.27 4.76
CA VAL A 532 20.62 -9.07 6.12
C VAL A 532 21.17 -7.67 6.33
N GLN A 533 21.99 -7.18 5.41
CA GLN A 533 22.60 -5.85 5.51
C GLN A 533 21.56 -4.72 5.43
N SER A 534 20.59 -4.86 4.54
CA SER A 534 19.52 -3.88 4.35
C SER A 534 18.69 -3.70 5.64
N ASP A 535 18.23 -4.80 6.24
CA ASP A 535 17.49 -4.76 7.49
C ASP A 535 18.36 -4.25 8.65
N ALA A 536 19.65 -4.64 8.72
CA ALA A 536 20.57 -4.14 9.75
C ALA A 536 20.77 -2.61 9.68
N LEU A 537 20.92 -2.04 8.49
CA LEU A 537 21.04 -0.59 8.29
C LEU A 537 19.77 0.16 8.72
N LEU A 538 18.61 -0.42 8.46
CA LEU A 538 17.34 0.12 8.95
C LEU A 538 17.25 0.04 10.48
N GLY A 539 17.70 -1.06 11.08
CA GLY A 539 17.76 -1.25 12.53
C GLY A 539 18.67 -0.25 13.23
N GLU A 540 19.88 -0.04 12.71
CA GLU A 540 20.85 0.93 13.24
C GLU A 540 20.30 2.36 13.20
N ALA A 541 19.60 2.74 12.13
CA ALA A 541 18.93 4.03 12.07
C ALA A 541 17.86 4.17 13.17
N GLY A 542 17.11 3.11 13.44
CA GLY A 542 16.14 3.04 14.54
C GLY A 542 16.80 3.22 15.90
N GLU A 543 17.94 2.57 16.16
CA GLU A 543 18.70 2.69 17.41
C GLU A 543 19.26 4.10 17.62
N ILE A 544 19.86 4.69 16.59
CA ILE A 544 20.38 6.06 16.64
C ILE A 544 19.25 7.04 16.98
N LEU A 545 18.08 6.90 16.35
CA LEU A 545 16.93 7.74 16.62
C LEU A 545 16.36 7.51 18.02
N ALA A 546 16.19 6.26 18.45
CA ALA A 546 15.66 5.91 19.77
C ALA A 546 16.50 6.46 20.94
N ASN A 547 17.81 6.65 20.73
CA ASN A 547 18.73 7.18 21.74
C ASN A 547 18.79 8.73 21.79
N ARG A 548 17.96 9.45 21.02
CA ARG A 548 17.91 10.93 21.07
C ARG A 548 16.88 11.44 22.05
N ASP A 549 17.16 12.60 22.64
CA ASP A 549 16.21 13.31 23.50
C ASP A 549 14.98 13.85 22.73
N ALA A 550 15.10 14.07 21.41
CA ALA A 550 14.02 14.63 20.57
C ALA A 550 14.02 14.07 19.12
N PRO A 551 13.66 12.79 18.92
CA PRO A 551 13.87 12.11 17.63
C PRO A 551 12.87 12.48 16.52
N LYS A 552 11.68 13.01 16.86
CA LYS A 552 10.54 13.14 15.92
C LYS A 552 10.88 13.80 14.58
N ALA A 553 11.58 14.94 14.61
CA ALA A 553 11.85 15.70 13.39
C ALA A 553 12.85 15.00 12.45
N ASP A 554 13.82 14.27 12.99
CA ASP A 554 14.82 13.57 12.20
C ASP A 554 14.35 12.16 11.80
N MET A 555 13.48 11.54 12.61
CA MET A 555 12.74 10.33 12.24
C MET A 555 11.96 10.52 10.94
N TYR A 556 11.16 11.59 10.83
CA TYR A 556 10.41 11.86 9.59
C TYR A 556 11.30 12.23 8.40
N LYS A 557 12.43 12.91 8.62
CA LYS A 557 13.40 13.16 7.53
C LYS A 557 14.03 11.87 7.02
N PHE A 558 14.38 10.97 7.94
CA PHE A 558 14.89 9.65 7.59
C PHE A 558 13.85 8.85 6.82
N ALA A 559 12.60 8.82 7.29
CA ALA A 559 11.49 8.16 6.62
C ALA A 559 11.29 8.63 5.18
N ILE A 560 11.30 9.95 4.93
CA ILE A 560 11.25 10.51 3.57
C ILE A 560 12.44 10.04 2.73
N ALA A 561 13.65 10.06 3.30
CA ALA A 561 14.86 9.62 2.58
C ALA A 561 14.81 8.13 2.24
N TRP A 562 14.44 7.28 3.21
CA TRP A 562 14.24 5.84 3.03
C TRP A 562 13.16 5.55 1.98
N GLY A 563 12.04 6.28 2.02
CA GLY A 563 10.97 6.21 1.00
C GLY A 563 11.48 6.50 -0.41
N ARG A 564 12.29 7.55 -0.58
CA ARG A 564 12.90 7.87 -1.87
C ARG A 564 13.88 6.79 -2.33
N MET A 565 14.69 6.24 -1.43
CA MET A 565 15.62 5.15 -1.74
C MET A 565 14.89 3.86 -2.13
N SER A 566 13.75 3.60 -1.51
CA SER A 566 12.93 2.39 -1.73
C SER A 566 12.26 2.35 -3.11
N MET A 567 12.34 3.44 -3.87
CA MET A 567 11.87 3.50 -5.25
C MET A 567 13.04 3.47 -6.26
N THR A 568 14.27 3.19 -5.82
CA THR A 568 15.45 3.21 -6.71
C THR A 568 15.60 1.91 -7.53
N LEU A 569 16.80 1.60 -8.02
CA LEU A 569 17.08 0.47 -8.91
C LEU A 569 16.46 -0.87 -8.48
N PRO A 570 16.47 -1.28 -7.19
CA PRO A 570 15.84 -2.53 -6.79
C PRO A 570 14.34 -2.59 -7.10
N PHE A 571 13.60 -1.50 -6.86
CA PHE A 571 12.17 -1.43 -7.15
C PHE A 571 11.87 -1.56 -8.65
N VAL A 572 12.70 -0.94 -9.49
CA VAL A 572 12.60 -1.08 -10.94
C VAL A 572 12.93 -2.51 -11.39
N ALA A 573 13.92 -3.16 -10.76
CA ALA A 573 14.31 -4.54 -11.06
C ALA A 573 13.18 -5.55 -10.80
N TYR A 574 12.29 -5.28 -9.84
CA TYR A 574 11.11 -6.12 -9.60
C TYR A 574 10.12 -6.14 -10.76
N HIS A 575 9.99 -5.04 -11.51
CA HIS A 575 9.19 -5.05 -12.73
C HIS A 575 9.78 -6.00 -13.78
N THR A 576 11.10 -6.18 -13.82
CA THR A 576 11.76 -7.19 -14.66
C THR A 576 11.46 -8.61 -14.17
N VAL A 577 11.47 -8.83 -12.86
CA VAL A 577 11.03 -10.11 -12.26
C VAL A 577 9.60 -10.42 -12.70
N ASP A 578 8.69 -9.46 -12.60
CA ASP A 578 7.29 -9.63 -12.99
C ASP A 578 7.15 -9.92 -14.48
N ALA A 579 7.89 -9.22 -15.34
CA ALA A 579 7.89 -9.48 -16.78
C ALA A 579 8.37 -10.90 -17.11
N ILE A 580 9.37 -11.40 -16.37
CA ILE A 580 9.85 -12.78 -16.51
C ILE A 580 8.79 -13.76 -16.01
N ILE A 581 8.15 -13.49 -14.88
CA ILE A 581 7.08 -14.33 -14.32
C ILE A 581 5.90 -14.42 -15.30
N MET A 582 5.46 -13.30 -15.87
CA MET A 582 4.39 -13.24 -16.87
C MET A 582 4.74 -14.03 -18.15
N ALA A 583 6.00 -14.00 -18.58
CA ALA A 583 6.44 -14.63 -19.82
C ALA A 583 6.82 -16.12 -19.68
N PHE A 584 7.45 -16.47 -18.57
CA PHE A 584 8.11 -17.78 -18.38
C PHE A 584 7.66 -18.53 -17.13
N GLY A 585 6.82 -17.90 -16.29
CA GLY A 585 6.46 -18.40 -14.97
C GLY A 585 7.52 -18.12 -13.92
N VAL A 586 7.19 -18.42 -12.66
CA VAL A 586 8.08 -18.26 -11.50
C VAL A 586 9.34 -19.09 -11.66
N ALA A 587 10.49 -18.48 -11.37
CA ALA A 587 11.77 -19.17 -11.33
C ALA A 587 11.77 -20.20 -10.18
N ALA A 588 12.06 -21.45 -10.56
CA ALA A 588 12.26 -22.57 -9.64
C ALA A 588 13.39 -22.32 -8.66
#